data_AF-A0AAE7ATZ1-F1
#
_entry.id   AF-A0AAE7ATZ1-F1
#
_cell.length_a   1.000
_cell.length_b   1.000
_cell.length_c   1.000
_cell.angle_alpha   90.00
_cell.angle_beta   90.00
_cell.angle_gamma   90.00
#
_symmetry.space_group_name_H-M   'P 1'
#
loop_
_entity.id
_entity.type
_entity.pdbx_description
1 polymer ?
#
loop_
_entity_poly.entity_id
_entity_poly.type
_entity_poly.pdbx_seq_one_letter_code
_entity_poly.pdbx_strand_id
1 'polypeptide(L)'
;MSYKLEWLILLATLSLFAIYIDIKERKISNRVCFLIAIVSFGYAYLYSEVQIISPVIILLVGLLLSQFNILGGGDSKLFGAYSIAIEPQVLPIALITISLVGGLVSLAYLIKKMLSSNTFSGIPYGIAISAGGLVGIVASM
;
A
#
# COMPACT_ATOMS: atom_id res chain seq x y z
N MET A 1 2.10 25.16 -3.83
CA MET A 1 1.37 24.33 -2.84
C MET A 1 0.21 23.58 -3.48
N SER A 2 -0.66 24.23 -4.27
CA SER A 2 -1.88 23.60 -4.84
C SER A 2 -1.62 22.34 -5.66
N TYR A 3 -0.59 22.33 -6.52
CA TYR A 3 -0.32 21.17 -7.38
C TYR A 3 0.09 19.91 -6.59
N LYS A 4 0.92 20.01 -5.53
CA LYS A 4 1.27 18.84 -4.70
C LYS A 4 0.01 18.18 -4.11
N LEU A 5 -0.97 19.01 -3.70
CA LEU A 5 -2.23 18.53 -3.14
C LEU A 5 -3.07 17.78 -4.18
N GLU A 6 -3.11 18.23 -5.44
CA GLU A 6 -3.84 17.56 -6.51
C GLU A 6 -3.33 16.13 -6.75
N TRP A 7 -2.00 15.93 -6.73
CA TRP A 7 -1.39 14.60 -6.84
C TRP A 7 -1.71 13.71 -5.65
N LEU A 8 -1.69 14.27 -4.43
CA LEU A 8 -2.08 13.52 -3.23
C LEU A 8 -3.57 13.13 -3.26
N ILE A 9 -4.44 14.01 -3.75
CA ILE A 9 -5.86 13.69 -3.94
C ILE A 9 -6.00 12.58 -4.98
N LEU A 10 -5.26 12.64 -6.08
CA LEU A 10 -5.27 11.59 -7.11
C LEU A 10 -4.78 10.25 -6.53
N LEU A 11 -3.69 10.24 -5.77
CA LEU A 11 -3.21 9.04 -5.07
C LEU A 11 -4.26 8.54 -4.08
N ALA A 12 -4.86 9.41 -3.26
CA ALA A 12 -5.89 9.04 -2.31
C ALA A 12 -7.14 8.45 -2.98
N THR A 13 -7.56 8.97 -4.14
CA THR A 13 -8.69 8.40 -4.89
C THR A 13 -8.37 7.01 -5.44
N LEU A 14 -7.16 6.80 -5.98
CA LEU A 14 -6.69 5.47 -6.40
C LEU A 14 -6.56 4.51 -5.20
N SER A 15 -6.10 4.99 -4.04
CA SER A 15 -6.06 4.24 -2.79
C SER A 15 -7.45 3.75 -2.38
N LEU A 16 -8.46 4.64 -2.39
CA LEU A 16 -9.84 4.28 -2.07
C LEU A 16 -10.40 3.25 -3.05
N PHE A 17 -10.07 3.37 -4.34
CA PHE A 17 -10.44 2.38 -5.34
C PHE A 17 -9.77 1.02 -5.10
N ALA A 18 -8.47 1.01 -4.77
CA ALA A 18 -7.74 -0.19 -4.40
C ALA A 18 -8.35 -0.88 -3.16
N ILE A 19 -8.68 -0.10 -2.13
CA ILE A 19 -9.34 -0.55 -0.91
C ILE A 19 -10.72 -1.16 -1.22
N TYR A 20 -11.51 -0.51 -2.08
CA TYR A 20 -12.82 -1.02 -2.47
C TYR A 20 -12.71 -2.38 -3.16
N ILE A 21 -11.79 -2.53 -4.12
CA ILE A 21 -11.53 -3.80 -4.80
C ILE A 21 -11.04 -4.84 -3.79
N ASP A 22 -10.15 -4.48 -2.88
CA ASP A 22 -9.61 -5.41 -1.88
C ASP A 22 -10.69 -5.91 -0.91
N ILE A 23 -11.61 -5.05 -0.47
CA ILE A 23 -12.74 -5.44 0.38
C ILE A 23 -13.68 -6.40 -0.37
N LYS A 24 -14.00 -6.10 -1.63
CA LYS A 24 -15.00 -6.81 -2.44
C LYS A 24 -14.48 -8.12 -3.04
N GLU A 25 -13.31 -8.05 -3.68
CA GLU A 25 -12.74 -9.14 -4.50
C GLU A 25 -11.55 -9.83 -3.83
N ARG A 26 -11.01 -9.26 -2.73
CA ARG A 26 -9.85 -9.79 -1.98
C ARG A 26 -8.60 -10.00 -2.83
N LYS A 27 -8.52 -9.27 -3.95
CA LYS A 27 -7.45 -9.36 -4.93
C LYS A 27 -7.17 -7.97 -5.49
N ILE A 28 -6.01 -7.45 -5.16
CA ILE A 28 -5.53 -6.20 -5.76
C ILE A 28 -4.97 -6.53 -7.14
N SER A 29 -5.60 -6.00 -8.19
CA SER A 29 -5.18 -6.26 -9.57
C SER A 29 -3.86 -5.54 -9.90
N ASN A 30 -3.03 -6.17 -10.73
CA ASN A 30 -1.78 -5.56 -11.20
C ASN A 30 -2.00 -4.20 -11.89
N ARG A 31 -3.18 -3.99 -12.49
CA ARG A 31 -3.56 -2.73 -13.14
C ARG A 31 -3.62 -1.58 -12.15
N VAL A 32 -4.19 -1.81 -10.96
CA VAL A 32 -4.30 -0.79 -9.91
C VAL A 32 -2.91 -0.45 -9.36
N CYS A 33 -2.08 -1.45 -9.07
CA CYS A 33 -0.70 -1.21 -8.63
C CYS A 33 0.11 -0.43 -9.69
N PHE A 34 -0.07 -0.74 -10.97
CA PHE A 34 0.61 -0.05 -12.06
C PHE A 34 0.17 1.41 -12.19
N LEU A 35 -1.14 1.71 -12.06
CA LEU A 35 -1.63 3.09 -12.05
C LEU A 35 -1.06 3.89 -10.87
N ILE A 36 -1.06 3.30 -9.68
CA ILE A 36 -0.46 3.92 -8.48
C ILE A 36 1.05 4.13 -8.67
N ALA A 37 1.75 3.23 -9.37
CA ALA A 37 3.17 3.39 -9.67
C ALA A 37 3.43 4.54 -10.65
N ILE A 38 2.58 4.72 -11.67
CA ILE A 38 2.69 5.84 -12.62
C ILE A 38 2.47 7.17 -11.91
N VAL A 39 1.39 7.28 -11.11
CA VAL A 39 1.12 8.49 -10.34
C VAL A 39 2.21 8.72 -9.28
N SER A 40 2.64 7.62 -8.66
CA SER A 40 3.87 7.39 -7.89
C SER A 40 5.06 8.19 -8.42
N PHE A 41 5.48 7.74 -9.59
CA PHE A 41 6.59 8.24 -10.36
C PHE A 41 6.38 9.68 -10.81
N GLY A 42 5.18 10.05 -11.28
CA GLY A 42 4.87 11.41 -11.72
C GLY A 42 5.00 12.43 -10.59
N TYR A 43 4.48 12.09 -9.41
CA TYR A 43 4.66 12.89 -8.20
C TYR A 43 6.15 13.02 -7.86
N ALA A 44 6.86 11.89 -7.81
CA ALA A 44 8.27 11.88 -7.44
C ALA A 44 9.11 12.70 -8.41
N TYR A 45 8.93 12.50 -9.72
CA TYR A 45 9.65 13.22 -10.77
C TYR A 45 9.46 14.75 -10.71
N LEU A 46 8.28 15.21 -10.29
CA LEU A 46 7.96 16.63 -10.26
C LEU A 46 8.27 17.31 -8.92
N TYR A 47 8.20 16.59 -7.80
CA TYR A 47 8.17 17.20 -6.46
C TYR A 47 9.10 16.57 -5.42
N SER A 48 9.72 15.43 -5.71
CA SER A 48 10.70 14.78 -4.82
C SER A 48 11.81 14.10 -5.63
N GLU A 49 12.53 13.14 -5.05
CA GLU A 49 13.47 12.30 -5.79
C GLU A 49 12.84 10.93 -6.09
N VAL A 50 12.91 10.52 -7.36
CA VAL A 50 12.43 9.21 -7.80
C VAL A 50 13.28 8.11 -7.15
N GLN A 51 12.65 7.29 -6.32
CA GLN A 51 13.31 6.17 -5.67
C GLN A 51 13.23 4.92 -6.54
N ILE A 52 14.38 4.31 -6.81
CA ILE A 52 14.49 3.08 -7.63
C ILE A 52 14.88 1.88 -6.75
N ILE A 53 15.80 2.09 -5.81
CA ILE A 53 16.34 1.02 -4.97
C ILE A 53 15.26 0.46 -4.05
N SER A 54 14.52 1.33 -3.36
CA SER A 54 13.42 0.97 -2.46
C SER A 54 12.36 0.06 -3.10
N PRO A 55 11.70 0.44 -4.21
CA PRO A 55 10.71 -0.40 -4.86
C PRO A 55 11.28 -1.74 -5.37
N VAL A 56 12.52 -1.75 -5.88
CA VAL A 56 13.17 -2.99 -6.33
C VAL A 56 13.36 -3.95 -5.16
N ILE A 57 13.89 -3.47 -4.03
CA ILE A 57 14.07 -4.29 -2.82
C ILE A 57 12.72 -4.81 -2.31
N ILE A 58 11.71 -3.94 -2.21
CA ILE A 58 10.37 -4.31 -1.74
C ILE A 58 9.75 -5.38 -2.64
N LEU A 59 9.87 -5.25 -3.96
CA LEU A 59 9.34 -6.23 -4.91
C LEU A 59 10.11 -7.55 -4.83
N LEU A 60 11.44 -7.53 -4.72
CA LEU A 60 12.25 -8.74 -4.58
C LEU A 60 11.93 -9.49 -3.29
N VAL A 61 11.93 -8.79 -2.16
CA VAL A 61 11.57 -9.37 -0.85
C VAL A 61 10.13 -9.88 -0.89
N GLY A 62 9.22 -9.09 -1.45
CA GLY A 62 7.82 -9.46 -1.61
C GLY A 62 7.60 -10.69 -2.49
N LEU A 63 8.37 -10.84 -3.57
CA LEU A 63 8.36 -12.02 -4.44
C LEU A 63 8.85 -13.26 -3.68
N LEU A 64 9.97 -13.15 -2.95
CA LEU A 64 10.49 -14.24 -2.13
C LEU A 64 9.47 -14.67 -1.07
N LEU A 65 8.89 -13.73 -0.32
CA LEU A 65 7.88 -14.03 0.69
C LEU A 65 6.60 -14.63 0.09
N SER A 66 6.22 -14.21 -1.12
CA SER A 66 5.08 -14.77 -1.84
C SER A 66 5.32 -16.21 -2.29
N GLN A 67 6.56 -16.62 -2.60
CA GLN A 67 6.88 -18.02 -2.90
C GLN A 67 6.69 -18.93 -1.69
N PHE A 68 6.92 -18.41 -0.49
CA PHE A 68 6.69 -19.13 0.77
C PHE A 68 5.24 -19.00 1.30
N ASN A 69 4.31 -18.40 0.54
CA ASN A 69 2.93 -18.11 0.98
C ASN A 69 2.84 -17.28 2.28
N ILE A 70 3.88 -16.51 2.62
CA ILE A 70 3.91 -15.67 3.83
C ILE A 70 3.21 -14.34 3.58
N LEU A 71 3.41 -13.75 2.40
CA LEU A 71 2.90 -12.43 2.05
C LEU A 71 2.23 -12.45 0.67
N GLY A 72 1.10 -11.76 0.54
CA GLY A 72 0.37 -11.68 -0.72
C GLY A 72 1.18 -10.95 -1.79
N GLY A 73 1.38 -11.58 -2.96
CA GLY A 73 2.07 -10.94 -4.07
C GLY A 73 1.40 -9.66 -4.60
N GLY A 74 0.13 -9.41 -4.26
CA GLY A 74 -0.55 -8.13 -4.54
C GLY A 74 -0.11 -7.02 -3.60
N ASP A 75 0.08 -7.34 -2.32
CA ASP A 75 0.42 -6.40 -1.25
C ASP A 75 1.81 -5.80 -1.46
N SER A 76 2.79 -6.65 -1.79
CA SER A 76 4.15 -6.20 -2.12
C SER A 76 4.21 -5.34 -3.37
N LYS A 77 3.38 -5.62 -4.38
CA LYS A 77 3.27 -4.77 -5.58
C LYS A 77 2.67 -3.42 -5.27
N LEU A 78 1.65 -3.37 -4.42
CA LEU A 78 1.01 -2.12 -4.02
C LEU A 78 1.98 -1.27 -3.20
N PHE A 79 2.68 -1.85 -2.22
CA PHE A 79 3.65 -1.11 -1.42
C PHE A 79 4.86 -0.68 -2.26
N GLY A 80 5.33 -1.53 -3.16
CA GLY A 80 6.36 -1.19 -4.14
C GLY A 80 5.97 0.02 -4.99
N ALA A 81 4.72 0.10 -5.44
CA ALA A 81 4.22 1.25 -6.21
C ALA A 81 4.31 2.58 -5.43
N TYR A 82 3.90 2.60 -4.16
CA TYR A 82 4.04 3.80 -3.31
C TYR A 82 5.49 4.16 -3.02
N SER A 83 6.34 3.15 -2.81
CA SER A 83 7.74 3.37 -2.41
C SER A 83 8.60 4.12 -3.44
N ILE A 84 8.12 4.26 -4.69
CA ILE A 84 8.75 5.12 -5.71
C ILE A 84 8.81 6.59 -5.26
N ALA A 85 7.81 7.03 -4.49
CA ALA A 85 7.68 8.41 -4.01
C ALA A 85 7.99 8.58 -2.51
N ILE A 86 8.49 7.55 -1.83
CA ILE A 86 8.79 7.59 -0.39
C ILE A 86 10.29 7.61 -0.19
N GLU A 87 10.80 8.62 0.51
CA GLU A 87 12.21 8.72 0.83
C GLU A 87 12.67 7.53 1.71
N PRO A 88 13.89 6.98 1.47
CA PRO A 88 14.39 5.83 2.23
C PRO A 88 14.45 6.02 3.74
N GLN A 89 14.59 7.26 4.20
CA GLN A 89 14.64 7.61 5.62
C GLN A 89 13.27 7.48 6.29
N VAL A 90 12.19 7.66 5.51
CA VAL A 90 10.79 7.67 5.97
C VAL A 90 10.11 6.30 5.78
N LEU A 91 10.72 5.42 4.98
CA LEU A 91 10.28 4.03 4.77
C LEU A 91 9.93 3.27 6.06
N PRO A 92 10.72 3.36 7.15
CA PRO A 92 10.36 2.74 8.44
C PRO A 92 9.04 3.26 9.01
N ILE A 93 8.75 4.55 8.87
CA ILE A 93 7.48 5.15 9.32
C ILE A 93 6.32 4.55 8.53
N ALA A 94 6.45 4.44 7.20
CA ALA A 94 5.44 3.80 6.36
C ALA A 94 5.18 2.34 6.80
N LEU A 95 6.24 1.55 7.04
CA LEU A 95 6.12 0.17 7.50
C LEU A 95 5.48 0.04 8.88
N ILE A 96 5.81 0.94 9.82
CA ILE A 96 5.18 0.99 11.14
C ILE A 96 3.68 1.31 10.99
N THR A 97 3.32 2.27 10.14
CA THR A 97 1.91 2.59 9.85
C THR A 97 1.18 1.38 9.26
N ILE A 98 1.77 0.68 8.29
CA ILE A 98 1.18 -0.55 7.71
C ILE A 98 0.99 -1.60 8.80
N SER A 99 1.97 -1.78 9.68
CA SER A 99 1.91 -2.80 10.75
C SER A 99 0.83 -2.48 11.77
N LEU A 100 0.71 -1.21 12.18
CA LEU A 100 -0.30 -0.76 13.14
C LEU A 100 -1.71 -0.85 12.55
N VAL A 101 -1.92 -0.28 11.36
CA VAL A 101 -3.24 -0.32 10.70
C VAL A 101 -3.60 -1.75 10.32
N GLY A 102 -2.66 -2.54 9.81
CA GLY A 102 -2.85 -3.95 9.49
C GLY A 102 -3.19 -4.79 10.72
N GLY A 103 -2.52 -4.54 11.86
CA GLY A 103 -2.84 -5.17 13.13
C GLY A 103 -4.25 -4.83 13.61
N LEU A 104 -4.67 -3.57 13.53
CA LEU A 104 -6.02 -3.13 13.88
C LEU A 104 -7.08 -3.77 12.98
N VAL A 105 -6.86 -3.79 11.66
CA VAL A 105 -7.78 -4.45 10.71
C VAL A 105 -7.85 -5.94 10.99
N SER A 106 -6.73 -6.59 11.27
CA SER A 106 -6.67 -8.02 11.60
C SER A 106 -7.44 -8.33 12.89
N LEU A 107 -7.27 -7.49 13.92
CA LEU A 107 -7.97 -7.63 15.20
C LEU A 107 -9.48 -7.45 15.04
N ALA A 108 -9.91 -6.45 14.27
CA ALA A 108 -11.32 -6.23 13.98
C ALA A 108 -11.95 -7.44 13.25
N TYR A 109 -11.25 -8.02 12.28
CA TYR A 109 -11.71 -9.22 11.59
C TYR A 109 -11.70 -10.47 12.49
N LEU A 110 -10.74 -10.58 13.41
CA LEU A 110 -10.71 -11.65 14.41
C LEU A 110 -11.92 -11.57 15.34
N ILE A 111 -12.21 -10.39 15.89
CA ILE A 111 -13.39 -10.16 16.74
C ILE A 111 -14.68 -10.48 15.96
N LYS A 112 -14.78 -10.02 14.72
CA LYS A 112 -15.93 -10.32 13.85
C LYS A 112 -16.11 -11.82 13.62
N LYS A 113 -15.02 -12.56 13.43
CA LYS A 113 -15.01 -14.03 13.30
C LYS A 113 -15.39 -14.73 14.61
N MET A 114 -15.06 -14.16 15.76
CA MET A 114 -15.50 -14.71 17.06
C MET A 114 -16.99 -14.48 17.32
N LEU A 115 -17.53 -13.35 16.86
CA LEU A 115 -18.94 -12.98 17.05
C LEU A 115 -19.88 -13.56 15.98
N SER A 116 -19.35 -14.08 14.87
CA SER A 116 -20.13 -14.59 13.74
C SER A 116 -19.53 -15.88 13.21
N SER A 117 -20.38 -16.87 12.92
CA SER A 117 -19.96 -18.13 12.27
C SER A 117 -19.55 -17.97 10.80
N ASN A 118 -19.53 -16.73 10.28
CA ASN A 118 -19.13 -16.44 8.91
C ASN A 118 -17.63 -16.67 8.71
N THR A 119 -17.31 -17.41 7.65
CA THR A 119 -15.94 -17.57 7.16
C THR A 119 -15.56 -16.38 6.30
N PHE A 120 -14.49 -15.69 6.66
CA PHE A 120 -13.91 -14.60 5.86
C PHE A 120 -12.74 -15.13 5.05
N SER A 121 -12.70 -14.83 3.75
CA SER A 121 -11.66 -15.26 2.82
C SER A 121 -10.40 -14.38 2.86
N GLY A 122 -9.90 -14.09 4.06
CA GLY A 122 -8.72 -13.25 4.30
C GLY A 122 -9.03 -11.84 4.83
N ILE A 123 -7.98 -11.06 5.04
CA ILE A 123 -8.02 -9.71 5.63
C ILE A 123 -7.68 -8.70 4.53
N PRO A 124 -8.42 -7.57 4.40
CA PRO A 124 -8.18 -6.62 3.34
C PRO A 124 -7.00 -5.71 3.71
N TYR A 125 -5.78 -6.17 3.42
CA TYR A 125 -4.55 -5.46 3.74
C TYR A 125 -4.31 -4.20 2.89
N GLY A 126 -5.06 -4.02 1.79
CA GLY A 126 -5.05 -2.82 0.97
C GLY A 126 -5.35 -1.54 1.77
N ILE A 127 -6.13 -1.63 2.85
CA ILE A 127 -6.39 -0.53 3.79
C ILE A 127 -5.08 -0.09 4.46
N ALA A 128 -4.35 -1.05 5.03
CA ALA A 128 -3.12 -0.78 5.76
C ALA A 128 -2.01 -0.26 4.84
N ILE A 129 -1.85 -0.89 3.68
CA ILE A 129 -0.82 -0.54 2.70
C ILE A 129 -1.08 0.83 2.10
N SER A 130 -2.33 1.15 1.76
CA SER A 130 -2.68 2.47 1.24
C SER A 130 -2.50 3.56 2.28
N ALA A 131 -2.85 3.31 3.54
CA ALA A 131 -2.62 4.26 4.63
C ALA A 131 -1.11 4.51 4.83
N GLY A 132 -0.30 3.45 4.95
CA GLY A 132 1.14 3.60 5.11
C GLY A 132 1.84 4.20 3.90
N GLY A 133 1.39 3.88 2.68
CA GLY A 133 1.89 4.47 1.45
C GLY A 133 1.66 5.98 1.39
N LEU A 134 0.42 6.43 1.64
CA LEU A 134 0.09 7.85 1.68
C LEU A 134 0.82 8.59 2.80
N VAL A 135 0.87 8.02 4.01
CA VAL A 135 1.62 8.60 5.14
C VAL A 135 3.11 8.71 4.81
N GLY A 136 3.70 7.68 4.19
CA GLY A 136 5.10 7.71 3.77
C GLY A 136 5.39 8.80 2.74
N ILE A 137 4.51 8.98 1.75
CA ILE A 137 4.66 10.04 0.74
C ILE A 137 4.53 11.41 1.39
N VAL A 138 3.54 11.61 2.26
CA VAL A 138 3.32 12.87 2.97
C VAL A 138 4.47 13.21 3.91
N ALA A 139 5.03 12.21 4.59
CA ALA A 139 6.18 12.40 5.47
C ALA A 139 7.51 12.61 4.72
N SER A 140 7.53 12.40 3.39
CA SER A 140 8.66 12.69 2.49
C SER A 140 8.55 14.08 1.82
N MET A 141 7.63 14.94 2.27
CA MET A 141 7.32 16.24 1.64
C MET A 141 8.14 17.43 2.14
#